data_AF-A0A7K4M8D3-F1
#
_entry.id   AF-A0A7K4M8D3-F1
#
_cell.length_a   1.000
_cell.length_b   1.000
_cell.length_c   1.000
_cell.angle_alpha   90.00
_cell.angle_beta   90.00
_cell.angle_gamma   90.00
#
_symmetry.space_group_name_H-M   'P 1'
#
loop_
_entity.id
_entity.type
_entity.pdbx_description
1 polymer ?
#
loop_
_entity_poly.entity_id
_entity_poly.type
_entity_poly.pdbx_seq_one_letter_code
_entity_poly.pdbx_strand_id
1 'polypeptide(L)'
;MFGSKLALKEGTHVFSTKKNGEFYDFIFGVITGIDGRQVGINGVIVNPVGLKNKVEQGKTGVRSREILEHPTPDTVVLALVYRVEYENYAEVIDLDKDKCDLIPPQVYSMLDGWIRESLSEFLNKVLSLPLGSERDEAKLLLRSRMESLMDKNLKRALYSVCRSLKILN
;
A
#
# COMPACT_ATOMS: atom_id res chain seq x y z
N MET A 1 -27.09 7.33 -6.50
CA MET A 1 -27.25 6.18 -5.58
C MET A 1 -26.31 6.42 -4.41
N PHE A 2 -26.86 6.74 -3.24
CA PHE A 2 -26.07 6.99 -2.04
C PHE A 2 -25.54 5.66 -1.52
N GLY A 3 -24.21 5.50 -1.54
CA GLY A 3 -23.54 4.33 -0.99
C GLY A 3 -23.88 4.19 0.48
N SER A 4 -24.28 2.99 0.90
CA SER A 4 -24.45 2.66 2.30
C SER A 4 -23.21 3.07 3.09
N LYS A 5 -23.40 3.69 4.25
CA LYS A 5 -22.32 4.03 5.16
C LYS A 5 -21.59 2.73 5.52
N LEU A 6 -20.26 2.71 5.41
CA LEU A 6 -19.47 1.55 5.81
C LEU A 6 -19.79 1.22 7.28
N ALA A 7 -20.03 -0.06 7.55
CA ALA A 7 -20.40 -0.56 8.86
C ALA A 7 -19.40 -1.61 9.30
N LEU A 8 -19.09 -1.64 10.60
CA LEU A 8 -18.26 -2.66 11.20
C LEU A 8 -19.04 -3.98 11.22
N LYS A 9 -18.70 -4.89 10.30
CA LYS A 9 -19.29 -6.23 10.17
C LYS A 9 -18.32 -7.14 9.41
N GLU A 10 -18.52 -8.44 9.51
CA GLU A 10 -17.79 -9.42 8.70
C GLU A 10 -17.89 -9.10 7.20
N GLY A 11 -16.79 -9.31 6.49
CA GLY A 11 -16.65 -8.97 5.08
C GLY A 11 -16.37 -7.49 4.80
N THR A 12 -16.40 -6.60 5.80
CA THR A 12 -15.99 -5.21 5.61
C THR A 12 -14.47 -5.11 5.51
N HIS A 13 -13.99 -4.34 4.54
CA HIS A 13 -12.56 -4.08 4.35
C HIS A 13 -12.06 -3.02 5.34
N VAL A 14 -10.85 -3.21 5.82
CA VAL A 14 -10.24 -2.36 6.85
C VAL A 14 -8.81 -2.01 6.49
N PHE A 15 -8.41 -0.83 6.95
CA PHE A 15 -7.03 -0.39 7.05
C PHE A 15 -6.67 -0.27 8.53
N SER A 16 -5.56 -0.90 8.91
CA SER A 16 -5.02 -0.83 10.26
C SER A 16 -3.51 -0.63 10.19
N THR A 17 -2.88 -0.49 11.35
CA THR A 17 -1.46 -0.19 11.48
C THR A 17 -0.88 -0.92 12.67
N LYS A 18 0.32 -1.45 12.54
CA LYS A 18 1.07 -2.08 13.65
C LYS A 18 2.37 -1.33 13.83
N LYS A 19 2.69 -0.93 15.06
CA LYS A 19 3.94 -0.21 15.34
C LYS A 19 5.13 -1.15 15.13
N ASN A 20 6.14 -0.68 14.40
CA ASN A 20 7.38 -1.39 14.10
C ASN A 20 8.57 -0.41 14.22
N GLY A 21 9.20 -0.42 15.39
CA GLY A 21 10.22 0.56 15.76
C GLY A 21 9.62 1.96 15.93
N GLU A 22 10.19 2.94 15.22
CA GLU A 22 9.75 4.34 15.23
C GLU A 22 8.52 4.59 14.33
N PHE A 23 8.24 3.68 13.40
CA PHE A 23 7.23 3.85 12.36
C PHE A 23 6.15 2.77 12.43
N TYR A 24 5.18 2.84 11.52
CA TYR A 24 4.09 1.87 11.41
C TYR A 24 4.22 1.02 10.14
N ASP A 25 3.91 -0.26 10.30
CA ASP A 25 3.56 -1.16 9.20
C ASP A 25 2.06 -1.02 8.90
N PHE A 26 1.68 -1.29 7.65
CA PHE A 26 0.31 -1.09 7.17
C PHE A 26 -0.40 -2.43 7.09
N ILE A 27 -1.65 -2.49 7.52
CA ILE A 27 -2.48 -3.68 7.40
C ILE A 27 -3.64 -3.36 6.45
N PHE A 28 -3.80 -4.19 5.43
CA PHE A 28 -4.99 -4.19 4.57
C PHE A 28 -5.68 -5.53 4.75
N GLY A 29 -6.94 -5.53 5.15
CA GLY A 29 -7.63 -6.79 5.40
C GLY A 29 -9.13 -6.71 5.34
N VAL A 30 -9.74 -7.84 5.68
CA VAL A 30 -11.18 -8.06 5.75
C VAL A 30 -11.52 -8.54 7.16
N ILE A 31 -12.59 -8.02 7.72
CA ILE A 31 -13.10 -8.48 9.01
C ILE A 31 -13.62 -9.91 8.87
N THR A 32 -13.12 -10.82 9.70
CA THR A 32 -13.52 -12.23 9.74
C THR A 32 -14.40 -12.58 10.93
N GLY A 33 -14.45 -11.73 11.96
CA GLY A 33 -15.29 -11.94 13.14
C GLY A 33 -15.23 -10.74 14.07
N ILE A 34 -16.28 -10.56 14.88
CA ILE A 34 -16.38 -9.48 15.86
C ILE A 34 -16.86 -10.06 17.18
N ASP A 35 -16.08 -9.86 18.24
CA ASP A 35 -16.45 -10.17 19.62
C ASP A 35 -16.26 -8.93 20.49
N GLY A 36 -17.34 -8.18 20.71
CA GLY A 36 -17.32 -6.91 21.43
C GLY A 36 -16.38 -5.88 20.77
N ARG A 37 -15.24 -5.63 21.42
CA ARG A 37 -14.19 -4.70 20.93
C ARG A 37 -13.03 -5.41 20.24
N GLN A 38 -13.05 -6.73 20.19
CA GLN A 38 -12.07 -7.54 19.49
C GLN A 38 -12.55 -7.85 18.07
N VAL A 39 -11.71 -7.59 17.08
CA VAL A 39 -12.04 -7.79 15.66
C VAL A 39 -10.98 -8.65 15.01
N GLY A 40 -11.40 -9.80 14.47
CA GLY A 40 -10.55 -10.65 13.65
C GLY A 40 -10.35 -10.02 12.26
N ILE A 41 -9.11 -9.95 11.80
CA ILE A 41 -8.73 -9.44 10.49
C ILE A 41 -7.90 -10.49 9.76
N ASN A 42 -8.27 -10.74 8.50
CA ASN A 42 -7.46 -11.52 7.57
C ASN A 42 -7.07 -10.66 6.36
N GLY A 43 -5.79 -10.68 5.98
CA GLY A 43 -5.27 -9.86 4.89
C GLY A 43 -3.75 -9.91 4.80
N VAL A 44 -3.13 -8.75 4.62
CA VAL A 44 -1.69 -8.59 4.48
C VAL A 44 -1.19 -7.47 5.39
N ILE A 45 -0.01 -7.67 5.98
CA ILE A 45 0.75 -6.62 6.65
C ILE A 45 1.96 -6.25 5.79
N VAL A 46 2.22 -4.96 5.64
CA VAL A 46 3.22 -4.40 4.72
C VAL A 46 4.17 -3.50 5.50
N ASN A 47 5.46 -3.83 5.44
CA ASN A 47 6.55 -3.04 5.96
C ASN A 47 7.15 -2.17 4.83
N PRO A 48 7.03 -0.83 4.89
CA PRO A 48 7.53 0.08 3.86
C PRO A 48 9.04 0.32 3.96
N VAL A 49 9.85 -0.74 3.97
CA VAL A 49 11.30 -0.71 4.21
C VAL A 49 12.06 0.28 3.32
N GLY A 50 11.68 0.40 2.06
CA GLY A 50 12.33 1.31 1.12
C GLY A 50 12.12 2.78 1.47
N LEU A 51 10.94 3.14 1.98
CA LEU A 51 10.66 4.51 2.45
C LEU A 51 11.37 4.78 3.78
N LYS A 52 11.34 3.83 4.72
CA LYS A 52 12.05 3.92 6.01
C LYS A 52 13.54 4.21 5.79
N ASN A 53 14.21 3.41 4.96
CA ASN A 53 15.63 3.59 4.63
C ASN A 53 15.94 4.96 4.01
N LYS A 54 15.04 5.49 3.17
CA LYS A 54 15.25 6.81 2.55
C LYS A 54 15.08 7.96 3.55
N VAL A 55 14.17 7.83 4.51
CA VAL A 55 13.99 8.79 5.60
C VAL A 55 15.22 8.81 6.50
N GLU A 56 15.74 7.64 6.87
CA GLU A 56 16.98 7.53 7.67
C GLU A 56 18.19 8.14 6.97
N GLN A 57 18.30 7.99 5.65
CA GLN A 57 19.37 8.59 4.85
C GLN A 57 19.23 10.11 4.64
N GLY A 58 18.17 10.74 5.15
CA GLY A 58 17.89 12.16 4.93
C GLY A 58 17.57 12.51 3.47
N LYS A 59 17.19 11.53 2.65
CA LYS A 59 16.94 11.69 1.20
C LYS A 59 15.47 12.00 0.87
N THR A 60 14.66 12.34 1.87
CA THR A 60 13.21 12.56 1.70
C THR A 60 12.75 13.81 2.45
N GLY A 61 11.64 14.39 1.99
CA GLY A 61 11.00 15.52 2.68
C GLY A 61 10.09 15.09 3.83
N VAL A 62 9.56 16.08 4.55
CA VAL A 62 8.67 15.93 5.73
C VAL A 62 7.51 14.97 5.48
N ARG A 63 6.90 15.04 4.29
CA ARG A 63 5.76 14.20 3.90
C ARG A 63 6.08 12.70 3.93
N SER A 64 7.31 12.29 3.63
CA SER A 64 7.69 10.88 3.66
C SER A 64 7.72 10.32 5.08
N ARG A 65 8.17 11.13 6.04
CA ARG A 65 8.16 10.77 7.46
C ARG A 65 6.74 10.75 8.01
N GLU A 66 5.93 11.76 7.68
CA GLU A 66 4.52 11.83 8.09
C GLU A 66 3.73 10.57 7.67
N ILE A 67 3.98 10.04 6.47
CA ILE A 67 3.33 8.79 6.02
C ILE A 67 3.73 7.59 6.88
N LEU A 68 4.98 7.53 7.35
CA LEU A 68 5.44 6.43 8.18
C LEU A 68 4.98 6.54 9.64
N GLU A 69 4.78 7.76 10.14
CA GLU A 69 4.34 8.06 11.52
C GLU A 69 2.81 8.08 11.66
N HIS A 70 2.11 8.53 10.61
CA HIS A 70 0.66 8.73 10.58
C HIS A 70 0.04 8.21 9.28
N PRO A 71 0.21 6.92 8.94
CA PRO A 71 -0.29 6.39 7.68
C PRO A 71 -1.82 6.42 7.61
N THR A 72 -2.33 6.72 6.42
CA THR A 72 -3.75 6.67 6.07
C THR A 72 -3.93 5.88 4.78
N PRO A 73 -5.12 5.32 4.52
CA PRO A 73 -5.39 4.56 3.29
C PRO A 73 -5.01 5.32 2.00
N ASP A 74 -5.20 6.64 1.99
CA ASP A 74 -4.93 7.49 0.82
C ASP A 74 -3.44 7.80 0.64
N THR A 75 -2.66 7.81 1.72
CA THR A 75 -1.26 8.28 1.69
C THR A 75 -0.26 7.15 1.50
N VAL A 76 -0.60 5.92 1.90
CA VAL A 76 0.31 4.77 1.85
C VAL A 76 0.73 4.37 0.44
N VAL A 77 0.00 4.75 -0.61
CA VAL A 77 0.40 4.50 -2.01
C VAL A 77 1.80 5.05 -2.31
N LEU A 78 2.18 6.20 -1.73
CA LEU A 78 3.53 6.75 -1.91
C LEU A 78 4.60 5.87 -1.26
N ALA A 79 4.29 5.24 -0.13
CA ALA A 79 5.21 4.29 0.51
C ALA A 79 5.36 3.02 -0.34
N LEU A 80 4.27 2.55 -0.96
CA LEU A 80 4.26 1.39 -1.85
C LEU A 80 5.02 1.62 -3.18
N VAL A 81 5.40 2.84 -3.52
CA VAL A 81 6.29 3.12 -4.67
C VAL A 81 7.68 2.54 -4.48
N TYR A 82 8.15 2.50 -3.22
CA TYR A 82 9.46 1.99 -2.87
C TYR A 82 9.39 0.50 -2.54
N ARG A 83 10.55 -0.13 -2.33
CA ARG A 83 10.61 -1.52 -1.87
C ARG A 83 9.77 -1.70 -0.61
N VAL A 84 8.98 -2.75 -0.58
CA VAL A 84 8.19 -3.15 0.58
C VAL A 84 8.46 -4.63 0.88
N GLU A 85 8.30 -4.99 2.14
CA GLU A 85 8.22 -6.38 2.57
C GLU A 85 6.78 -6.63 3.04
N TYR A 86 6.25 -7.83 2.83
CA TYR A 86 4.88 -8.14 3.19
C TYR A 86 4.71 -9.61 3.56
N GLU A 87 3.76 -9.88 4.42
CA GLU A 87 3.39 -11.22 4.88
C GLU A 87 1.87 -11.31 5.09
N ASN A 88 1.36 -12.55 5.10
CA ASN A 88 -0.04 -12.78 5.42
C ASN A 88 -0.33 -12.33 6.85
N TYR A 89 -1.46 -11.66 7.03
CA TYR A 89 -1.92 -11.18 8.33
C TYR A 89 -3.20 -11.89 8.71
N ALA A 90 -3.21 -12.55 9.86
CA ALA A 90 -4.38 -13.23 10.41
C ALA A 90 -4.34 -13.10 11.94
N GLU A 91 -4.79 -11.96 12.46
CA GLU A 91 -4.76 -11.66 13.89
C GLU A 91 -6.07 -10.99 14.33
N VAL A 92 -6.22 -10.85 15.65
CA VAL A 92 -7.31 -10.10 16.28
C VAL A 92 -6.76 -8.77 16.77
N ILE A 93 -7.44 -7.67 16.43
CA ILE A 93 -7.12 -6.32 16.92
C ILE A 93 -8.13 -5.85 17.96
N ASP A 94 -7.69 -4.95 18.84
CA ASP A 94 -8.52 -4.34 19.89
C ASP A 94 -8.91 -2.91 19.48
N LEU A 95 -10.19 -2.67 19.24
CA LEU A 95 -10.70 -1.36 18.79
C LEU A 95 -10.50 -0.22 19.79
N ASP A 96 -10.18 -0.51 21.06
CA ASP A 96 -9.86 0.53 22.05
C ASP A 96 -8.38 0.96 21.99
N LYS A 97 -7.52 0.20 21.30
CA LYS A 97 -6.07 0.46 21.20
C LYS A 97 -5.58 0.65 19.78
N ASP A 98 -6.11 -0.16 18.87
CA ASP A 98 -5.63 -0.30 17.52
C ASP A 98 -6.47 0.52 16.54
N LYS A 99 -5.78 1.05 15.54
CA LYS A 99 -6.42 1.76 14.44
C LYS A 99 -7.26 0.77 13.63
N CYS A 100 -8.49 1.14 13.28
CA CYS A 100 -9.36 0.34 12.42
C CYS A 100 -10.23 1.25 11.55
N ASP A 101 -9.66 1.70 10.44
CA ASP A 101 -10.37 2.53 9.47
C ASP A 101 -11.14 1.62 8.49
N LEU A 102 -12.46 1.78 8.41
CA LEU A 102 -13.24 1.09 7.39
C LEU A 102 -12.93 1.71 6.02
N ILE A 103 -12.55 0.89 5.05
CA ILE A 103 -12.20 1.35 3.70
C ILE A 103 -13.18 0.84 2.65
N PRO A 104 -13.45 1.62 1.59
CA PRO A 104 -14.26 1.15 0.48
C PRO A 104 -13.62 -0.05 -0.24
N PRO A 105 -14.40 -0.99 -0.81
CA PRO A 105 -13.86 -2.12 -1.57
C PRO A 105 -12.90 -1.70 -2.69
N GLN A 106 -13.16 -0.57 -3.37
CA GLN A 106 -12.24 -0.08 -4.41
C GLN A 106 -10.87 0.34 -3.87
N VAL A 107 -10.79 0.86 -2.65
CA VAL A 107 -9.52 1.26 -2.02
C VAL A 107 -8.77 0.00 -1.60
N TYR A 108 -9.47 -0.95 -0.98
CA TYR A 108 -8.89 -2.25 -0.65
C TYR A 108 -8.34 -2.97 -1.88
N SER A 109 -9.14 -3.13 -2.94
CA SER A 109 -8.72 -3.80 -4.19
C SER A 109 -7.47 -3.16 -4.80
N MET A 110 -7.36 -1.84 -4.73
CA MET A 110 -6.17 -1.11 -5.17
C MET A 110 -4.95 -1.42 -4.29
N LEU A 111 -5.08 -1.38 -2.97
CA LEU A 111 -3.96 -1.62 -2.04
C LEU A 111 -3.51 -3.08 -2.07
N ASP A 112 -4.45 -4.02 -1.98
CA ASP A 112 -4.19 -5.46 -2.12
C ASP A 112 -3.58 -5.80 -3.49
N GLY A 113 -4.17 -5.27 -4.56
CA GLY A 113 -3.67 -5.43 -5.91
C GLY A 113 -2.25 -4.88 -6.09
N TRP A 114 -1.88 -3.82 -5.38
CA TRP A 114 -0.50 -3.31 -5.42
C TRP A 114 0.52 -4.34 -4.97
N ILE A 115 0.19 -5.06 -3.89
CA ILE A 115 1.03 -6.11 -3.32
C ILE A 115 0.98 -7.37 -4.19
N ARG A 116 -0.23 -7.85 -4.52
CA ARG A 116 -0.44 -9.07 -5.31
C ARG A 116 0.19 -9.01 -6.69
N GLU A 117 0.17 -7.85 -7.34
CA GLU A 117 0.77 -7.68 -8.66
C GLU A 117 2.27 -7.30 -8.60
N SER A 118 2.84 -7.22 -7.38
CA SER A 118 4.24 -6.89 -7.06
C SER A 118 4.71 -5.57 -7.68
N LEU A 119 3.83 -4.55 -7.69
CA LEU A 119 4.09 -3.29 -8.40
C LEU A 119 5.29 -2.51 -7.82
N SER A 120 5.49 -2.60 -6.50
CA SER A 120 6.63 -2.01 -5.81
C SER A 120 7.97 -2.51 -6.38
N GLU A 121 8.07 -3.78 -6.77
CA GLU A 121 9.29 -4.35 -7.31
C GLU A 121 9.60 -3.83 -8.72
N PHE A 122 8.59 -3.73 -9.57
CA PHE A 122 8.76 -3.13 -10.90
C PHE A 122 9.21 -1.66 -10.81
N LEU A 123 8.56 -0.89 -9.94
CA LEU A 123 8.92 0.51 -9.72
C LEU A 123 10.33 0.63 -9.13
N ASN A 124 10.64 -0.14 -8.10
CA ASN A 124 11.96 -0.13 -7.47
C ASN A 124 13.07 -0.51 -8.46
N LYS A 125 12.86 -1.49 -9.34
CA LYS A 125 13.81 -1.85 -10.40
C LYS A 125 14.08 -0.67 -11.34
N VAL A 126 13.04 0.05 -11.79
CA VAL A 126 13.21 1.24 -12.65
C VAL A 126 13.91 2.40 -11.94
N LEU A 127 13.62 2.59 -10.64
CA LEU A 127 14.12 3.72 -9.86
C LEU A 127 15.54 3.51 -9.32
N SER A 128 15.98 2.26 -9.15
CA SER A 128 17.31 1.91 -8.66
C SER A 128 18.37 1.87 -9.76
N LEU A 129 17.97 1.68 -11.01
CA LEU A 129 18.89 1.61 -12.15
C LEU A 129 19.34 3.00 -12.62
N PRO A 130 20.62 3.17 -13.01
CA PRO A 130 21.10 4.38 -13.68
C PRO A 130 20.46 4.53 -15.07
N LEU A 131 20.63 5.69 -15.71
CA LEU A 131 20.21 5.86 -17.10
C LEU A 131 21.00 4.90 -18.01
N GLY A 132 20.29 4.15 -18.87
CA GLY A 132 20.89 3.16 -19.75
C GLY A 132 19.88 2.10 -20.21
N SER A 133 20.36 1.14 -21.00
CA SER A 133 19.56 0.07 -21.60
C SER A 133 18.78 -0.75 -20.56
N GLU A 134 19.43 -1.13 -19.46
CA GLU A 134 18.78 -1.91 -18.38
C GLU A 134 17.57 -1.19 -17.78
N ARG A 135 17.68 0.13 -17.60
CA ARG A 135 16.58 0.95 -17.09
C ARG A 135 15.46 1.06 -18.11
N ASP A 136 15.78 1.17 -19.39
CA ASP A 136 14.77 1.24 -20.45
C ASP A 136 14.04 -0.10 -20.63
N GLU A 137 14.74 -1.23 -20.50
CA GLU A 137 14.12 -2.56 -20.42
C GLU A 137 13.20 -2.68 -19.21
N ALA A 138 13.64 -2.21 -18.03
CA ALA A 138 12.79 -2.21 -16.83
C ALA A 138 11.53 -1.35 -17.02
N LYS A 139 11.63 -0.19 -17.71
CA LYS A 139 10.46 0.63 -18.05
C LYS A 139 9.51 -0.10 -19.01
N LEU A 140 10.03 -0.82 -20.00
CA LEU A 140 9.21 -1.61 -20.92
C LEU A 140 8.45 -2.73 -20.19
N LEU A 141 9.12 -3.44 -19.28
CA LEU A 141 8.49 -4.47 -18.45
C LEU A 141 7.41 -3.88 -17.55
N LEU A 142 7.69 -2.76 -16.87
CA LEU A 142 6.69 -2.04 -16.08
C LEU A 142 5.49 -1.61 -16.94
N ARG A 143 5.73 -1.10 -18.15
CA ARG A 143 4.65 -0.70 -19.07
C ARG A 143 3.81 -1.89 -19.53
N SER A 144 4.44 -3.01 -19.88
CA SER A 144 3.73 -4.24 -20.23
C SER A 144 2.86 -4.72 -19.06
N ARG A 145 3.41 -4.71 -17.84
CA ARG A 145 2.68 -5.06 -16.63
C ARG A 145 1.49 -4.13 -16.40
N MET A 146 1.69 -2.82 -16.52
CA MET A 146 0.62 -1.81 -16.43
C MET A 146 -0.52 -2.06 -17.41
N GLU A 147 -0.20 -2.42 -18.66
CA GLU A 147 -1.23 -2.68 -19.67
C GLU A 147 -2.05 -3.94 -19.36
N SER A 148 -1.42 -4.94 -18.76
CA SER A 148 -2.06 -6.22 -18.37
C SER A 148 -2.98 -6.16 -17.16
N LEU A 149 -2.96 -5.05 -16.39
CA LEU A 149 -3.79 -4.92 -15.19
C LEU A 149 -5.29 -4.88 -15.52
N MET A 150 -6.05 -5.81 -14.95
CA MET A 150 -7.51 -5.89 -15.12
C MET A 150 -8.26 -4.87 -14.25
N ASP A 151 -7.79 -4.60 -13.03
CA ASP A 151 -8.41 -3.62 -12.14
C ASP A 151 -8.13 -2.19 -12.65
N LYS A 152 -9.21 -1.49 -13.04
CA LYS A 152 -9.14 -0.14 -13.61
C LYS A 152 -8.63 0.91 -12.61
N ASN A 153 -8.93 0.76 -11.33
CA ASN A 153 -8.49 1.69 -10.29
C ASN A 153 -7.00 1.51 -10.01
N LEU A 154 -6.56 0.26 -9.87
CA LEU A 154 -5.14 -0.07 -9.73
C LEU A 154 -4.33 0.42 -10.93
N LYS A 155 -4.82 0.12 -12.14
CA LYS A 155 -4.22 0.60 -13.39
C LYS A 155 -4.08 2.12 -13.35
N ARG A 156 -5.17 2.85 -13.12
CA ARG A 156 -5.15 4.32 -13.05
C ARG A 156 -4.18 4.86 -12.00
N ALA A 157 -4.15 4.29 -10.80
CA ALA A 157 -3.23 4.67 -9.73
C ALA A 157 -1.77 4.49 -10.18
N LEU A 158 -1.44 3.35 -10.78
CA LEU A 158 -0.10 3.08 -11.29
C LEU A 158 0.30 4.06 -12.42
N TYR A 159 -0.59 4.41 -13.35
CA TYR A 159 -0.28 5.47 -14.35
C TYR A 159 -0.01 6.82 -13.71
N SER A 160 -0.81 7.20 -12.71
CA SER A 160 -0.61 8.47 -12.00
C SER A 160 0.76 8.52 -11.32
N VAL A 161 1.15 7.43 -10.65
CA VAL A 161 2.46 7.28 -10.02
C VAL A 161 3.60 7.30 -11.06
N CYS A 162 3.49 6.53 -12.14
CA CYS A 162 4.53 6.51 -13.17
C CYS A 162 4.73 7.88 -13.84
N ARG A 163 3.66 8.66 -14.02
CA ARG A 163 3.76 10.05 -14.53
C ARG A 163 4.40 10.99 -13.52
N SER A 164 4.02 10.92 -12.24
CA SER A 164 4.60 11.79 -11.21
C SER A 164 6.09 11.53 -11.01
N LEU A 165 6.53 10.29 -11.21
CA LEU A 165 7.94 9.87 -11.17
C LEU A 165 8.69 10.11 -12.49
N LYS A 166 8.02 10.66 -13.52
CA LYS A 166 8.59 10.86 -14.88
C LYS A 166 9.15 9.58 -15.50
N ILE A 167 8.51 8.44 -15.20
CA ILE A 167 8.80 7.13 -15.80
C ILE A 167 8.11 7.03 -17.16
N LEU A 168 6.85 7.47 -17.21
CA LEU A 168 6.08 7.63 -18.43
C LEU A 168 6.10 9.11 -18.81
N ASN A 169 6.80 9.42 -19.88
CA ASN A 169 6.73 10.72 -20.55
C ASN A 169 5.47 10.79 -21.42
#